data_AF-V2Y7K8-F1
#
_entry.id   AF-V2Y7K8-F1
#
_cell.length_a   1.000
_cell.length_b   1.000
_cell.length_c   1.000
_cell.angle_alpha   90.00
_cell.angle_beta   90.00
_cell.angle_gamma   90.00
#
_symmetry.space_group_name_H-M   'P 1'
#
loop_
_entity.id
_entity.type
_entity.pdbx_description
1 polymer ?
#
loop_
_entity_poly.entity_id
_entity_poly.type
_entity_poly.pdbx_seq_one_letter_code
_entity_poly.pdbx_strand_id
1 'polypeptide(L)'
;MAKEYNSKGKNEVIAYLKAHNEHRLTVAEILDGLKEEGISINRSTIYRNLDKLVESGDILAFKGKDNESAFYQYSGEHKECNEHLHLQCNSCGKIFHLEHGFVDDFMERLRKECKVELDVSKTMLVGTCEKCLAKD
;
A
#
# COMPACT_ATOMS: atom_id res chain seq x y z
N MET A 1 6.85 -30.18 -10.46
CA MET A 1 6.14 -29.50 -9.37
C MET A 1 7.17 -28.70 -8.58
N ALA A 2 7.16 -27.37 -8.71
CA ALA A 2 8.20 -26.51 -8.14
C ALA A 2 8.02 -26.41 -6.63
N LYS A 3 9.03 -26.84 -5.88
CA LYS A 3 9.08 -26.85 -4.42
C LYS A 3 9.01 -25.41 -3.91
N GLU A 4 7.97 -25.10 -3.14
CA GLU A 4 7.67 -23.77 -2.60
C GLU A 4 8.64 -23.40 -1.45
N TYR A 5 9.91 -23.18 -1.78
CA TYR A 5 11.03 -23.05 -0.83
C TYR A 5 11.15 -21.66 -0.18
N ASN A 6 10.18 -20.75 -0.38
CA ASN A 6 10.31 -19.32 -0.05
C ASN A 6 9.24 -18.78 0.94
N SER A 7 8.45 -19.66 1.56
CA SER A 7 7.34 -19.28 2.44
C SER A 7 7.80 -18.50 3.68
N LYS A 8 8.96 -18.84 4.26
CA LYS A 8 9.46 -18.15 5.46
C LYS A 8 9.72 -16.67 5.20
N GLY A 9 10.48 -16.33 4.15
CA GLY A 9 10.76 -14.94 3.80
C GLY A 9 9.50 -14.14 3.44
N LYS A 10 8.52 -14.76 2.77
CA LYS A 10 7.22 -14.11 2.51
C LYS A 10 6.47 -13.81 3.82
N ASN A 11 6.46 -14.77 4.75
CA ASN A 11 5.75 -14.65 6.02
C ASN A 11 6.34 -13.56 6.92
N GLU A 12 7.67 -13.41 6.98
CA GLU A 12 8.29 -12.33 7.75
C GLU A 12 7.94 -10.95 7.16
N VAL A 13 7.99 -10.82 5.83
CA VAL A 13 7.68 -9.54 5.16
C VAL A 13 6.24 -9.12 5.41
N ILE A 14 5.28 -10.03 5.24
CA ILE A 14 3.87 -9.70 5.47
C ILE A 14 3.59 -9.47 6.97
N ALA A 15 4.24 -10.20 7.88
CA ALA A 15 4.11 -9.97 9.31
C ALA A 15 4.61 -8.58 9.72
N TYR A 16 5.77 -8.17 9.19
CA TYR A 16 6.31 -6.84 9.43
C TYR A 16 5.38 -5.73 8.92
N LEU A 17 4.86 -5.87 7.69
CA LEU A 17 3.90 -4.92 7.12
C LEU A 17 2.59 -4.88 7.91
N LYS A 18 2.11 -6.00 8.45
CA LYS A 18 0.92 -6.06 9.31
C LYS A 18 1.12 -5.31 10.63
N ALA A 19 2.29 -5.46 11.25
CA ALA A 19 2.65 -4.74 12.48
C ALA A 19 2.76 -3.22 12.25
N HIS A 20 3.05 -2.80 11.02
CA HIS A 20 3.23 -1.41 10.62
C HIS A 20 2.12 -0.93 9.66
N ASN A 21 0.90 -1.47 9.79
CA ASN A 21 -0.19 -1.26 8.82
C ASN A 21 -0.63 0.22 8.67
N GLU A 22 -0.33 1.09 9.64
CA GLU A 22 -0.63 2.52 9.57
C GLU A 22 0.36 3.31 8.70
N HIS A 23 1.44 2.68 8.24
CA HIS A 23 2.53 3.32 7.51
C HIS A 23 2.76 2.69 6.14
N ARG A 24 3.15 3.53 5.19
CA ARG A 24 3.77 3.08 3.94
C ARG A 24 5.27 2.94 4.16
N LEU A 25 5.85 1.86 3.65
CA LEU A 25 7.25 1.54 3.86
C LEU A 25 7.95 1.31 2.52
N THR A 26 9.12 1.91 2.36
CA THR A 26 10.03 1.58 1.26
C THR A 26 10.68 0.22 1.49
N VAL A 27 11.23 -0.36 0.43
CA VAL A 27 12.08 -1.56 0.54
C VAL A 27 13.25 -1.37 1.52
N ALA A 28 13.82 -0.16 1.60
CA ALA A 28 14.89 0.13 2.54
C ALA A 28 14.40 0.04 4.00
N GLU A 29 13.29 0.69 4.31
CA GLU A 29 12.70 0.67 5.66
C GLU A 29 12.27 -0.73 6.08
N ILE A 30 11.73 -1.55 5.15
CA ILE A 30 11.38 -2.95 5.43
C ILE A 30 12.65 -3.77 5.71
N LEU A 31 13.71 -3.59 4.92
CA LEU A 31 14.98 -4.30 5.12
C LEU A 31 15.64 -3.94 6.45
N ASP A 32 15.68 -2.65 6.78
CA ASP A 32 16.29 -2.16 8.00
C ASP A 32 15.50 -2.61 9.23
N GLY A 33 14.17 -2.52 9.20
CA GLY A 33 13.32 -2.99 10.29
C GLY A 33 13.39 -4.50 10.52
N LEU A 34 13.35 -5.31 9.46
CA LEU A 34 13.54 -6.76 9.60
C LEU A 34 14.92 -7.11 10.17
N LYS A 35 15.96 -6.34 9.79
CA LYS A 35 17.31 -6.53 10.33
C LYS A 35 17.37 -6.22 11.83
N GLU A 36 16.65 -5.20 12.29
CA GLU A 36 16.51 -4.88 13.72
C GLU A 36 15.80 -6.00 14.51
N GLU A 37 14.87 -6.73 13.87
CA GLU A 37 14.23 -7.93 14.41
C GLU A 37 15.12 -9.19 14.33
N GLY A 38 16.37 -9.07 13.87
CA GLY A 38 17.31 -10.18 13.71
C GLY A 38 17.04 -11.05 12.47
N ILE A 39 16.18 -10.59 11.55
CA ILE A 39 15.81 -11.29 10.32
C ILE A 39 16.65 -10.75 9.16
N SER A 40 17.56 -11.58 8.66
CA SER A 40 18.38 -11.23 7.48
C SER A 40 17.76 -11.75 6.19
N ILE A 41 17.23 -10.85 5.37
CA ILE A 41 16.72 -11.14 4.02
C ILE A 41 17.46 -10.28 2.99
N ASN A 42 17.79 -10.85 1.83
CA ASN A 42 18.42 -10.08 0.76
C ASN A 42 17.39 -9.20 0.01
N ARG A 43 17.85 -8.07 -0.53
CA ARG A 43 16.99 -7.11 -1.23
C ARG A 43 16.22 -7.71 -2.41
N SER A 44 16.82 -8.62 -3.18
CA SER A 44 16.14 -9.28 -4.32
C SER A 44 15.00 -10.21 -3.90
N THR A 45 15.11 -10.86 -2.73
CA THR A 45 14.04 -11.69 -2.16
C THR A 45 12.91 -10.82 -1.63
N ILE A 46 13.21 -9.67 -1.03
CA ILE A 46 12.20 -8.68 -0.65
C ILE A 46 11.36 -8.28 -1.86
N TYR A 47 11.98 -7.82 -2.95
CA TYR A 47 11.23 -7.40 -4.16
C TYR A 47 10.33 -8.54 -4.68
N ARG A 48 10.87 -9.75 -4.84
CA ARG A 48 10.09 -10.92 -5.29
C ARG A 48 8.91 -11.27 -4.37
N ASN A 49 9.05 -11.05 -3.07
CA ASN A 49 7.96 -11.30 -2.12
C ASN A 49 6.92 -10.18 -2.17
N LEU A 50 7.36 -8.93 -2.26
CA LEU A 50 6.48 -7.77 -2.39
C LEU A 50 5.66 -7.85 -3.68
N ASP A 51 6.28 -8.19 -4.81
CA ASP A 51 5.57 -8.36 -6.09
C ASP A 51 4.43 -9.38 -5.97
N LYS A 52 4.72 -10.54 -5.35
CA LYS A 52 3.70 -11.59 -5.11
C LYS A 52 2.59 -11.14 -4.17
N LEU A 53 2.92 -10.34 -3.16
CA LEU A 53 1.95 -9.81 -2.20
C LEU A 53 1.06 -8.74 -2.82
N VAL A 54 1.60 -7.95 -3.75
CA VAL A 54 0.84 -7.00 -4.57
C VAL A 54 -0.09 -7.76 -5.52
N GLU A 55 0.43 -8.79 -6.20
CA GLU A 55 -0.37 -9.66 -7.09
C GLU A 55 -1.53 -10.35 -6.35
N SER A 56 -1.33 -10.76 -5.08
CA SER A 56 -2.40 -11.35 -4.26
C SER A 56 -3.32 -10.33 -3.59
N GLY A 57 -3.03 -9.03 -3.69
CA GLY A 57 -3.79 -7.96 -3.02
C GLY A 57 -3.55 -7.85 -1.51
N ASP A 58 -2.62 -8.64 -0.96
CA ASP A 58 -2.28 -8.60 0.48
C ASP A 58 -1.65 -7.26 0.88
N ILE A 59 -1.00 -6.58 -0.08
CA ILE A 59 -0.37 -5.27 0.10
C ILE A 59 -0.64 -4.36 -1.11
N LEU A 60 -0.62 -3.06 -0.88
CA LEU A 60 -0.65 -2.04 -1.92
C LEU A 60 0.75 -1.53 -2.23
N ALA A 61 0.99 -1.12 -3.47
CA ALA A 61 2.23 -0.48 -3.92
C ALA A 61 1.97 0.90 -4.52
N PHE A 62 2.77 1.89 -4.10
CA PHE A 62 2.66 3.28 -4.53
C PHE A 62 3.97 3.78 -5.12
N LYS A 63 3.91 4.57 -6.19
CA LYS A 63 5.10 5.26 -6.71
C LYS A 63 5.41 6.48 -5.84
N GLY A 64 6.66 6.62 -5.41
CA GLY A 64 7.15 7.80 -4.72
C GLY A 64 7.28 9.02 -5.64
N LYS A 65 7.46 10.21 -5.03
CA LYS A 65 7.56 11.51 -5.73
C LYS A 65 8.64 11.53 -6.81
N ASP A 66 9.77 10.87 -6.55
CA ASP A 66 10.92 10.88 -7.47
C ASP A 66 10.93 9.68 -8.43
N ASN A 67 9.84 8.90 -8.48
CA ASN A 67 9.68 7.71 -9.34
C ASN A 67 10.71 6.58 -9.10
N GLU A 68 11.71 6.78 -8.23
CA GLU A 68 12.77 5.80 -7.92
C GLU A 68 12.46 4.90 -6.72
N SER A 69 11.55 5.32 -5.84
CA SER A 69 11.20 4.56 -4.63
C SER A 69 9.73 4.18 -4.64
N ALA A 70 9.44 2.88 -4.66
CA ALA A 70 8.10 2.36 -4.40
C ALA A 70 7.89 2.24 -2.88
N PHE A 71 6.68 2.60 -2.45
CA PHE A 71 6.21 2.38 -1.09
C PHE A 71 5.22 1.23 -1.08
N TYR A 72 5.23 0.46 0.00
CA TYR A 72 4.40 -0.72 0.20
C TYR A 72 3.65 -0.60 1.51
N GLN A 73 2.40 -1.06 1.54
CA GLN A 73 1.58 -1.04 2.75
C GLN A 73 0.68 -2.25 2.82
N TYR A 74 0.47 -2.79 4.02
CA TYR A 74 -0.49 -3.85 4.24
C TYR A 74 -1.93 -3.39 3.96
N SER A 75 -2.68 -4.17 3.18
CA SER A 75 -4.06 -3.84 2.77
C SER A 75 -5.10 -3.98 3.90
N GLY A 76 -4.71 -4.42 5.10
CA GLY A 76 -5.63 -4.58 6.25
C GLY A 76 -6.46 -5.86 6.21
N GLU A 77 -7.60 -5.87 6.91
CA GLU A 77 -8.65 -6.88 6.73
C GLU A 77 -9.51 -6.61 5.49
N HIS A 78 -9.34 -5.44 4.88
CA HIS A 78 -9.99 -5.03 3.65
C HIS A 78 -9.34 -5.74 2.45
N LYS A 79 -9.67 -7.03 2.29
CA LYS A 79 -9.28 -7.82 1.10
C LYS A 79 -9.86 -7.26 -0.20
N GLU A 80 -10.87 -6.39 -0.09
CA GLU A 80 -11.50 -5.65 -1.18
C GLU A 80 -10.91 -4.23 -1.34
N CYS A 81 -9.67 -3.98 -0.90
CA CYS A 81 -8.95 -2.73 -1.18
C CYS A 81 -8.84 -2.36 -2.67
N ASN A 82 -9.12 -3.30 -3.56
CA ASN A 82 -9.17 -3.06 -4.99
C ASN A 82 -10.51 -2.50 -5.48
N GLU A 83 -11.50 -2.32 -4.60
CA GLU A 83 -12.87 -1.92 -4.93
C GLU A 83 -13.25 -0.54 -4.37
N HIS A 84 -12.40 0.08 -3.55
CA HIS A 84 -12.63 1.42 -3.00
C HIS A 84 -11.44 2.36 -3.23
N LEU A 85 -11.68 3.66 -3.09
CA LEU A 85 -10.63 4.68 -3.19
C LEU A 85 -9.89 4.85 -1.87
N HIS A 86 -8.59 5.10 -1.97
CA HIS A 86 -7.74 5.44 -0.85
C HIS A 86 -7.29 6.89 -0.95
N LEU A 87 -7.21 7.57 0.20
CA LEU A 87 -6.59 8.88 0.33
C LEU A 87 -5.38 8.78 1.25
N GLN A 88 -4.25 9.32 0.80
CA GLN A 88 -3.01 9.33 1.57
C GLN A 88 -2.60 10.75 1.98
N CYS A 89 -2.22 10.91 3.24
CA CYS A 89 -1.55 12.13 3.70
C CYS A 89 -0.12 12.21 3.13
N ASN A 90 0.20 13.27 2.41
CA ASN A 90 1.53 13.50 1.85
C ASN A 90 2.59 13.85 2.91
N SER A 91 2.16 14.30 4.09
CA SER A 91 3.06 14.70 5.19
C SER A 91 3.42 13.52 6.09
N CYS A 92 2.43 12.80 6.65
CA CYS A 92 2.67 11.68 7.56
C CYS A 92 2.49 10.29 6.94
N GLY A 93 2.00 10.18 5.70
CA GLY A 93 1.78 8.89 5.04
C GLY A 93 0.50 8.15 5.44
N LYS A 94 -0.24 8.61 6.46
CA LYS A 94 -1.49 7.98 6.91
C LYS A 94 -2.47 7.79 5.74
N ILE A 95 -3.04 6.59 5.65
CA ILE A 95 -4.07 6.24 4.67
C ILE A 95 -5.47 6.28 5.29
N PHE A 96 -6.41 6.77 4.49
CA PHE A 96 -7.83 6.82 4.76
C PHE A 96 -8.52 5.95 3.70
N HIS A 97 -9.30 4.98 4.17
CA HIS A 97 -10.18 4.18 3.32
C HIS A 97 -11.45 5.00 3.12
N LEU A 98 -11.77 5.34 1.87
CA LEU A 98 -12.99 6.07 1.56
C LEU A 98 -14.13 5.07 1.40
N GLU A 99 -15.13 5.15 2.28
CA GLU A 99 -16.27 4.23 2.28
C GLU A 99 -17.10 4.32 0.98
N HIS A 100 -17.74 3.21 0.63
CA HIS A 100 -18.47 3.02 -0.62
C HIS A 100 -19.48 4.12 -0.94
N GLY A 101 -20.28 4.59 0.03
CA GLY A 101 -21.33 5.58 -0.25
C GLY A 101 -20.79 6.90 -0.84
N PHE A 102 -19.67 7.41 -0.33
CA PHE A 102 -19.05 8.63 -0.86
C PHE A 102 -18.35 8.37 -2.20
N VAL A 103 -17.68 7.23 -2.33
CA VAL A 103 -16.94 6.86 -3.53
C VAL A 103 -17.89 6.60 -4.70
N ASP A 104 -19.00 5.89 -4.47
CA ASP A 104 -19.97 5.52 -5.50
C ASP A 104 -20.58 6.76 -6.17
N ASP A 105 -20.98 7.76 -5.36
CA ASP A 105 -21.48 9.04 -5.85
C ASP A 105 -20.42 9.79 -6.68
N PHE A 106 -19.16 9.81 -6.20
CA PHE A 106 -18.06 10.44 -6.93
C PHE A 106 -17.79 9.75 -8.28
N MET A 107 -17.80 8.42 -8.30
CA MET A 107 -17.61 7.60 -9.49
C MET A 107 -18.74 7.81 -10.50
N GLU A 108 -19.98 7.86 -10.05
CA GLU A 108 -21.13 8.14 -10.92
C GLU A 108 -21.02 9.53 -11.57
N ARG A 109 -20.58 10.54 -10.80
CA ARG A 109 -20.36 11.89 -11.33
C ARG A 109 -19.25 11.93 -12.37
N LEU A 110 -18.12 11.25 -12.13
CA LEU A 110 -17.04 11.13 -13.12
C LEU A 110 -17.53 10.52 -14.44
N ARG A 111 -18.35 9.45 -14.36
CA ARG A 111 -18.96 8.82 -15.54
C ARG A 111 -19.90 9.77 -16.27
N LYS A 112 -20.74 10.51 -15.54
CA LYS A 112 -21.75 11.41 -16.13
C LYS A 112 -21.14 12.67 -16.74
N GLU A 113 -20.28 13.35 -15.99
CA GLU A 113 -19.73 14.67 -16.33
C GLU A 113 -18.52 14.55 -17.25
N CYS A 114 -17.57 13.66 -16.93
CA CYS A 114 -16.30 13.55 -17.65
C CYS A 114 -16.27 12.40 -18.68
N LYS A 115 -17.27 11.50 -18.67
CA LYS A 115 -17.34 10.32 -19.55
C LYS A 115 -16.14 9.37 -19.39
N VAL A 116 -15.67 9.20 -18.14
CA VAL A 116 -14.54 8.32 -17.80
C VAL A 116 -14.94 7.27 -16.77
N GLU A 117 -14.34 6.09 -16.88
CA GLU A 117 -14.33 5.07 -15.83
C GLU A 117 -13.01 5.16 -15.07
N LEU A 118 -13.08 5.33 -13.76
CA LEU A 118 -11.89 5.37 -12.91
C LEU A 118 -11.53 3.94 -12.49
N ASP A 119 -10.26 3.59 -12.63
CA ASP A 119 -9.73 2.33 -12.10
C ASP A 119 -9.32 2.54 -10.64
N VAL A 120 -10.23 2.23 -9.71
CA VAL A 120 -10.02 2.45 -8.26
C VAL A 120 -8.81 1.67 -7.73
N SER A 121 -8.53 0.48 -8.28
CA SER A 121 -7.38 -0.34 -7.91
C SER A 121 -6.03 0.31 -8.22
N LYS A 122 -6.02 1.26 -9.17
CA LYS A 122 -4.83 2.01 -9.59
C LYS A 122 -4.86 3.47 -9.15
N THR A 123 -5.87 3.88 -8.41
CA THR A 123 -6.07 5.29 -8.05
C THR A 123 -5.80 5.54 -6.58
N MET A 124 -4.89 6.47 -6.32
CA MET A 124 -4.58 6.99 -4.99
C MET A 124 -4.84 8.49 -4.97
N LEU A 125 -5.71 8.94 -4.08
CA LEU A 125 -5.87 10.36 -3.80
C LEU A 125 -4.79 10.79 -2.81
N VAL A 126 -4.29 12.01 -2.96
CA VAL A 126 -3.24 12.55 -2.08
C VAL A 126 -3.75 13.87 -1.49
N GLY A 127 -3.61 14.02 -0.17
CA GLY A 127 -3.98 15.22 0.56
C GLY A 127 -3.09 15.46 1.79
N THR A 128 -3.51 16.34 2.69
CA THR A 128 -2.87 16.54 4.00
C THR A 128 -3.91 16.32 5.07
N CYS A 129 -3.62 15.47 6.06
CA CYS A 129 -4.58 15.20 7.13
C CYS A 129 -4.63 16.35 8.14
N GLU A 130 -5.74 16.44 8.88
CA GLU A 130 -5.96 17.46 9.92
C GLU A 130 -4.79 17.55 10.92
N LYS A 131 -4.28 16.40 11.39
CA LYS A 131 -3.13 16.36 12.32
C LYS A 131 -1.85 16.99 11.75
N CYS A 132 -1.68 16.97 10.43
CA CYS A 132 -0.53 17.58 9.77
C CYS A 132 -0.81 19.06 9.45
N LEU A 133 -2.04 19.40 9.05
CA LEU A 133 -2.44 20.80 8.86
C LEU A 133 -2.34 21.62 10.15
N ALA A 134 -2.61 21.00 11.30
CA ALA A 134 -2.51 21.66 12.60
C ALA A 134 -1.05 21.83 13.11
N LYS A 135 -0.05 21.34 12.37
CA LYS A 135 1.37 21.52 12.69
C LYS A 135 2.04 22.62 11.86
N ASP A 136 1.34 23.12 10.85
CA ASP A 136 1.71 24.29 10.04
C ASP A 136 1.10 25.57 10.67
#